data_AF-A0A1G0WM43-F1
#
_entry.id   AF-A0A1G0WM43-F1
#
_cell.length_a   1.000
_cell.length_b   1.000
_cell.length_c   1.000
_cell.angle_alpha   90.00
_cell.angle_beta   90.00
_cell.angle_gamma   90.00
#
_symmetry.space_group_name_H-M   'P 1'
#
loop_
_entity.id
_entity.type
_entity.pdbx_description
1 polymer ?
#
loop_
_entity_poly.entity_id
_entity_poly.type
_entity_poly.pdbx_seq_one_letter_code
_entity_poly.pdbx_strand_id
1 'polypeptide(L)'
;MEYFKLDTLDTLNKIQSEFDSYQQDIFPIRTPEFFCLELNGEAGELANAEKKLWKGKNVEHYILEDEAADVFIALMNYSNSRHIELGKAVKEKLIKIEEKRQFLAKSGEDF
;
A
#
# COMPACT_ATOMS: atom_id res chain seq x y z
N MET A 1 -3.46 2.18 -26.06
CA MET A 1 -3.67 1.71 -24.69
C MET A 1 -2.80 2.61 -23.82
N GLU A 2 -3.37 3.70 -23.30
CA GLU A 2 -2.68 4.60 -22.37
C GLU A 2 -2.46 3.77 -21.09
N TYR A 3 -1.33 3.08 -21.01
CA TYR A 3 -0.93 2.41 -19.79
C TYR A 3 -0.68 3.48 -18.73
N PHE A 4 -1.16 3.19 -17.51
CA PHE A 4 -0.86 3.87 -16.25
C PHE A 4 0.22 4.95 -16.41
N LYS A 5 -0.14 6.24 -16.35
CA LYS A 5 0.85 7.33 -16.43
C LYS A 5 1.70 7.24 -15.17
N LEU A 6 2.78 6.45 -15.21
CA LEU A 6 3.72 6.25 -14.10
C LEU A 6 4.34 7.57 -13.63
N ASP A 7 4.17 8.64 -14.39
CA ASP A 7 4.54 10.01 -14.05
C ASP A 7 3.72 10.57 -12.89
N THR A 8 2.54 10.01 -12.56
CA THR A 8 1.76 10.44 -11.38
C THR A 8 2.25 9.82 -10.06
N LEU A 9 3.21 8.88 -10.11
CA LEU A 9 3.77 8.26 -8.89
C LEU A 9 4.66 9.23 -8.08
N ASP A 10 5.09 10.33 -8.68
CA ASP A 10 5.82 11.39 -7.98
C ASP A 10 4.96 12.05 -6.88
N THR A 11 3.63 12.05 -7.05
CA THR A 11 2.70 12.52 -5.99
C THR A 11 2.74 11.60 -4.76
N LEU A 12 3.00 10.30 -4.95
CA LEU A 12 3.10 9.35 -3.84
C LEU A 12 4.32 9.66 -2.96
N ASN A 13 5.44 10.03 -3.57
CA ASN A 13 6.64 10.43 -2.85
C ASN A 13 6.38 11.67 -1.98
N LYS A 14 5.63 12.65 -2.51
CA LYS A 14 5.25 13.84 -1.74
C LYS A 14 4.38 13.49 -0.53
N ILE A 15 3.33 12.69 -0.74
CA ILE A 15 2.44 12.22 0.33
C ILE A 15 3.24 11.45 1.39
N GLN A 16 4.14 10.57 0.97
CA GLN A 16 5.00 9.79 1.85
C GLN A 16 5.88 10.69 2.74
N SER A 17 6.47 11.75 2.19
CA SER A 17 7.27 12.73 2.96
C SER A 17 6.43 13.56 3.93
N GLU A 18 5.20 13.91 3.55
CA GLU A 18 4.26 14.62 4.44
C GLU A 18 3.85 13.73 5.63
N PHE A 19 3.61 12.43 5.40
CA PHE A 19 3.37 11.47 6.50
C PHE A 19 4.59 11.32 7.41
N ASP A 20 5.80 11.22 6.85
CA ASP A 20 7.02 11.12 7.66
C ASP A 20 7.16 12.34 8.58
N SER A 21 6.98 13.55 8.01
CA SER A 21 7.07 14.81 8.76
C SER A 21 6.04 14.83 9.90
N TYR A 22 4.79 14.51 9.60
CA TYR A 22 3.73 14.43 10.61
C TYR A 22 4.03 13.39 11.71
N GLN A 23 4.55 12.21 11.32
CA GLN A 23 4.90 11.15 12.26
C GLN A 23 6.02 11.58 13.22
N GLN A 24 7.07 12.21 12.70
CA GLN A 24 8.22 12.68 13.50
C GLN A 24 7.86 13.85 14.41
N ASP A 25 6.97 14.75 13.98
CA ASP A 25 6.61 15.95 14.73
C ASP A 25 5.66 15.65 15.90
N ILE A 26 4.77 14.67 15.73
CA ILE A 26 3.65 14.44 16.66
C ILE A 26 3.86 13.21 17.55
N PHE A 27 4.56 12.18 17.07
CA PHE A 27 4.64 10.88 17.74
C PHE A 27 6.07 10.53 18.20
N PRO A 28 6.22 9.68 19.23
CA PRO A 28 7.53 9.17 19.63
C PRO A 28 8.19 8.38 18.51
N ILE A 29 9.52 8.41 18.47
CA ILE A 29 10.32 7.58 17.57
C ILE A 29 10.00 6.10 17.81
N ARG A 30 9.65 5.38 16.75
CA ARG A 30 9.41 3.93 16.74
C ARG A 30 10.39 3.23 15.82
N THR A 31 10.66 1.95 16.11
CA THR A 31 11.52 1.15 15.24
C THR A 31 10.71 0.62 14.05
N PRO A 32 11.36 0.26 12.95
CA PRO A 32 10.66 -0.32 11.80
C PRO A 32 9.89 -1.62 12.11
N GLU A 33 10.34 -2.40 13.09
CA GLU A 33 9.66 -3.62 13.53
C GLU A 33 8.30 -3.31 14.17
N PHE A 34 8.21 -2.20 14.90
CA PHE A 34 6.93 -1.72 15.43
C PHE A 34 5.97 -1.40 14.28
N PHE A 35 6.39 -0.61 13.29
CA PHE A 35 5.54 -0.26 12.15
C PHE A 35 5.16 -1.47 11.29
N CYS A 36 6.02 -2.48 11.21
CA CYS A 36 5.67 -3.73 10.53
C CYS A 36 4.54 -4.49 11.26
N LEU A 37 4.56 -4.50 12.59
CA LEU A 37 3.49 -5.12 13.39
C LEU A 37 2.19 -4.30 13.31
N GLU A 38 2.29 -2.98 13.35
CA GLU A 38 1.16 -2.06 13.16
C GLU A 38 0.50 -2.29 11.80
N LEU A 39 1.27 -2.30 10.71
CA LEU A 39 0.78 -2.62 9.37
C LEU A 39 0.02 -3.96 9.31
N ASN A 40 0.52 -4.99 9.98
CA ASN A 40 -0.18 -6.27 10.05
C ASN A 40 -1.45 -6.23 10.90
N GLY A 41 -1.49 -5.36 11.92
CA GLY A 41 -2.69 -5.04 12.70
C GLY A 41 -3.78 -4.49 11.79
N GLU A 42 -3.51 -3.35 11.13
CA GLU A 42 -4.49 -2.66 10.27
C GLU A 42 -4.94 -3.55 9.10
N ALA A 43 -4.02 -4.29 8.49
CA ALA A 43 -4.39 -5.23 7.43
C ALA A 43 -5.28 -6.36 7.95
N GLY A 44 -5.11 -6.77 9.21
CA GLY A 44 -5.95 -7.75 9.89
C GLY A 44 -7.35 -7.23 10.19
N GLU A 45 -7.49 -5.96 10.54
CA GLU A 45 -8.77 -5.29 10.79
C GLU A 45 -9.58 -5.16 9.49
N LEU A 46 -8.96 -4.67 8.42
CA LEU A 46 -9.53 -4.68 7.06
C LEU A 46 -9.98 -6.08 6.62
N ALA A 47 -9.11 -7.08 6.77
CA ALA A 47 -9.43 -8.47 6.43
C ALA A 47 -10.60 -9.02 7.26
N ASN A 48 -10.76 -8.58 8.50
CA ASN A 48 -11.87 -8.98 9.34
C ASN A 48 -13.20 -8.33 8.92
N ALA A 49 -13.17 -7.07 8.47
CA ALA A 49 -14.33 -6.40 7.86
C ALA A 49 -14.78 -7.14 6.59
N GLU A 50 -13.84 -7.44 5.69
CA GLU A 50 -14.10 -8.24 4.48
C GLU A 50 -14.66 -9.63 4.80
N LYS A 51 -14.11 -10.31 5.82
CA LYS A 51 -14.63 -11.60 6.27
C LYS A 51 -16.09 -11.53 6.74
N LYS A 52 -16.51 -10.41 7.36
CA LYS A 52 -17.90 -10.21 7.78
C LYS A 52 -18.82 -10.07 6.56
N LEU A 53 -18.43 -9.26 5.57
CA LEU A 53 -19.15 -9.12 4.30
C LEU A 53 -19.28 -10.45 3.57
N TRP A 54 -18.19 -11.20 3.46
CA TRP A 54 -18.18 -12.52 2.84
C TRP A 54 -19.13 -13.51 3.52
N LYS A 55 -19.33 -13.38 4.84
CA LYS A 55 -20.30 -14.17 5.62
C LYS A 55 -21.74 -13.63 5.55
N GLY A 56 -22.02 -12.65 4.70
CA GLY A 56 -23.34 -12.04 4.53
C GLY A 56 -23.74 -11.10 5.67
N LYS A 57 -22.80 -10.63 6.50
CA LYS A 57 -23.09 -9.61 7.52
C LYS A 57 -23.05 -8.22 6.88
N ASN A 58 -23.88 -7.31 7.40
CA ASN A 58 -23.76 -5.90 7.06
C ASN A 58 -22.51 -5.30 7.71
N VAL A 59 -21.70 -4.63 6.90
CA VAL A 59 -20.58 -3.79 7.33
C VAL A 59 -20.77 -2.46 6.61
N GLU A 60 -20.85 -1.38 7.37
CA GLU A 60 -21.00 -0.05 6.78
C GLU A 60 -19.77 0.30 5.94
N HIS A 61 -19.97 0.92 4.78
CA HIS A 61 -18.89 1.17 3.82
C HIS A 61 -17.76 2.01 4.41
N TYR A 62 -18.09 2.98 5.26
CA TYR A 62 -17.11 3.85 5.90
C TYR A 62 -16.09 3.06 6.76
N ILE A 63 -16.47 1.88 7.27
CA ILE A 63 -15.53 1.02 8.00
C ILE A 63 -14.45 0.52 7.06
N LEU A 64 -14.80 0.08 5.84
CA LEU A 64 -13.80 -0.37 4.88
C LEU A 64 -12.88 0.78 4.43
N GLU A 65 -13.44 1.98 4.29
CA GLU A 65 -12.68 3.18 3.94
C GLU A 65 -11.65 3.54 5.02
N ASP A 66 -12.06 3.50 6.29
CA ASP A 66 -11.21 3.78 7.46
C ASP A 66 -10.06 2.77 7.53
N GLU A 67 -10.38 1.48 7.50
CA GLU A 67 -9.41 0.38 7.60
C GLU A 67 -8.43 0.38 6.40
N ALA A 68 -8.91 0.72 5.21
CA ALA A 68 -8.05 0.86 4.04
C ALA A 68 -7.10 2.08 4.17
N ALA A 69 -7.56 3.17 4.77
CA ALA A 69 -6.73 4.34 5.06
C ALA A 69 -5.66 4.01 6.11
N ASP A 70 -6.04 3.30 7.17
CA ASP A 70 -5.10 2.87 8.22
C ASP A 70 -4.00 1.97 7.67
N VAL A 71 -4.36 0.99 6.83
CA VAL A 71 -3.36 0.15 6.12
C VAL A 71 -2.41 1.01 5.28
N PHE A 72 -2.93 2.01 4.57
CA PHE A 72 -2.11 2.88 3.73
C PHE A 72 -1.14 3.73 4.57
N ILE A 73 -1.61 4.32 5.67
CA ILE A 73 -0.80 5.11 6.59
C ILE A 73 0.29 4.24 7.24
N ALA A 74 -0.08 3.05 7.74
CA ALA A 74 0.86 2.13 8.35
C ALA A 74 1.95 1.67 7.34
N LEU A 75 1.57 1.45 6.08
CA LEU A 75 2.52 1.12 5.01
C LEU A 75 3.49 2.28 4.72
N MET A 76 3.01 3.52 4.73
CA MET A 76 3.85 4.71 4.57
C MET A 76 4.87 4.83 5.72
N ASN A 77 4.39 4.71 6.96
CA ASN A 77 5.25 4.77 8.14
C ASN A 77 6.32 3.67 8.12
N TYR A 78 5.93 2.44 7.79
CA TYR A 78 6.87 1.34 7.62
C TYR A 78 7.91 1.65 6.54
N SER A 79 7.47 2.12 5.37
CA SER A 79 8.35 2.45 4.25
C SER A 79 9.35 3.54 4.62
N ASN A 80 8.89 4.61 5.28
CA ASN A 80 9.71 5.71 5.79
C ASN A 80 10.78 5.21 6.78
N SER A 81 10.37 4.40 7.76
CA SER A 81 11.27 3.85 8.77
C SER A 81 12.38 2.94 8.20
N ARG A 82 12.15 2.36 7.02
CA ARG A 82 13.12 1.55 6.26
C ARG A 82 13.81 2.30 5.13
N HIS A 83 13.56 3.60 4.99
CA HIS A 83 14.08 4.44 3.90
C HIS A 83 13.73 3.89 2.49
N ILE A 84 12.52 3.34 2.35
CA ILE A 84 11.99 2.84 1.09
C ILE A 84 11.23 3.98 0.40
N GLU A 85 11.65 4.36 -0.79
CA GLU A 85 10.89 5.25 -1.66
C GLU A 85 9.75 4.46 -2.33
N LEU A 86 8.55 4.52 -1.75
CA LEU A 86 7.45 3.62 -2.11
C LEU A 86 6.99 3.82 -3.56
N GLY A 87 6.89 5.07 -4.02
CA GLY A 87 6.50 5.39 -5.39
C GLY A 87 7.42 4.76 -6.43
N LYS A 88 8.73 4.87 -6.21
CA LYS A 88 9.74 4.24 -7.06
C LYS A 88 9.67 2.71 -7.00
N ALA A 89 9.57 2.12 -5.81
CA ALA A 89 9.47 0.67 -5.65
C ALA A 89 8.25 0.08 -6.37
N VAL A 90 7.09 0.75 -6.27
CA VAL A 90 5.87 0.38 -6.99
C VAL A 90 6.04 0.52 -8.50
N LYS A 91 6.62 1.62 -8.98
CA LYS A 91 6.91 1.85 -10.41
C LYS A 91 7.73 0.72 -11.01
N GLU A 92 8.85 0.39 -10.38
CA GLU A 92 9.75 -0.67 -10.82
C GLU A 92 9.07 -2.05 -10.79
N LYS A 93 8.24 -2.32 -9.78
CA LYS A 93 7.49 -3.58 -9.68
C LYS A 93 6.45 -3.71 -10.80
N LEU A 94 5.72 -2.64 -11.11
CA LEU A 94 4.72 -2.63 -12.18
C LEU A 94 5.34 -2.85 -13.57
N ILE A 95 6.49 -2.23 -13.85
CA ILE A 95 7.24 -2.47 -15.10
C ILE A 95 7.58 -3.96 -15.25
N LYS A 96 8.14 -4.58 -14.20
CA LYS A 96 8.48 -6.01 -14.21
C LYS A 96 7.27 -6.92 -14.40
N ILE A 97 6.13 -6.57 -13.79
CA ILE A 97 4.87 -7.30 -13.97
C ILE A 97 4.41 -7.24 -15.43
N GLU A 98 4.46 -6.06 -16.04
CA GLU A 98 4.04 -5.86 -17.43
C GLU A 98 4.96 -6.58 -18.41
N GLU A 99 6.28 -6.50 -18.22
CA GLU A 99 7.25 -7.26 -19.02
C GLU A 99 6.98 -8.77 -18.97
N LYS A 100 6.72 -9.30 -17.77
CA LYS A 100 6.37 -10.71 -17.59
C LYS A 100 5.03 -11.06 -18.27
N ARG A 101 4.01 -10.22 -18.14
CA ARG A 101 2.71 -10.40 -18.81
C ARG A 101 2.85 -10.46 -20.34
N GLN A 102 3.65 -9.55 -20.91
CA GLN A 102 3.90 -9.54 -22.36
C GLN A 102 4.73 -10.76 -22.81
N PHE A 103 5.68 -11.20 -22.00
CA PHE A 103 6.46 -12.41 -22.30
C PHE A 103 5.57 -13.66 -22.34
N LEU A 104 4.75 -13.88 -21.30
CA LEU A 104 3.84 -15.03 -21.23
C LEU A 104 2.81 -15.03 -22.36
N ALA A 105 2.25 -13.85 -22.67
CA ALA A 105 1.32 -13.71 -23.79
C ALA A 105 1.94 -14.08 -25.14
N LYS A 106 3.24 -13.79 -25.36
CA LYS A 106 3.98 -14.21 -26.57
C LYS A 106 4.24 -15.72 -26.61
N SER A 107 4.34 -16.35 -25.45
CA SER A 107 4.54 -17.79 -25.30
C SER A 107 3.23 -18.59 -25.30
N GLY A 108 2.06 -17.93 -25.39
CA GLY A 108 0.76 -18.58 -25.31
C GLY A 108 0.38 -19.05 -23.90
N GLU A 109 1.03 -18.50 -22.88
CA GLU A 109 0.81 -18.79 -21.47
C GLU A 109 0.04 -17.63 -20.80
N ASP A 110 -0.79 -17.95 -19.81
CA ASP A 110 -1.51 -16.97 -19.00
C ASP A 110 -0.68 -16.52 -17.79
N PHE A 111 -0.92 -15.28 -17.33
CA PHE A 111 -0.16 -14.64 -16.23
C PHE A 111 -0.53 -15.14 -14.83
#